data_AF-A0A6J5XAM1-F1
#
_entry.id   AF-A0A6J5XAM1-F1
#
_cell.length_a   1.000
_cell.length_b   1.000
_cell.length_c   1.000
_cell.angle_alpha   90.00
_cell.angle_beta   90.00
_cell.angle_gamma   90.00
#
_symmetry.space_group_name_H-M   'P 1'
#
loop_
_entity.id
_entity.type
_entity.pdbx_description
1 polymer ?
#
loop_
_entity_poly.entity_id
_entity_poly.type
_entity_poly.pdbx_seq_one_letter_code
_entity_poly.pdbx_strand_id
1 'polypeptide(L)'
;MAYDLIKFYNTKSDISTGLIKFYNRKMKVLAAVRELVDQYKDEEISITVTGHSMGSAIAVLNATDIVYNGYNKPTNSNNVSLVTAVVFACPNVGDKGFKKVFSSLENLRVLRITNEWDPVPKLPILPYVPVGKELVIDTLKSPYLKNAIDSVHQLEVYLHGVAGTQGRNNDFKLEINRDLALVNKILDALDDKYHIIPKWWIERNNSMVQMEDGSWELMDHEKDDDDDDDGA
;
A
#
# COMPACT_ATOMS: atom_id res chain seq x y z
N MET A 1 1.68 11.87 17.18
CA MET A 1 1.74 10.41 16.96
C MET A 1 1.81 10.02 15.48
N ALA A 2 1.05 10.61 14.54
CA ALA A 2 1.26 10.38 13.09
C ALA A 2 2.34 11.29 12.44
N TYR A 3 2.66 12.41 13.10
CA TYR A 3 3.55 13.45 12.58
C TYR A 3 5.01 13.02 12.37
N ASP A 4 5.50 12.06 13.15
CA ASP A 4 6.92 11.69 13.10
C ASP A 4 7.24 10.72 11.96
N LEU A 5 6.25 9.93 11.51
CA LEU A 5 6.39 9.10 10.31
C LEU A 5 6.43 9.96 9.04
N ILE A 6 5.59 10.99 8.96
CA ILE A 6 5.59 11.94 7.83
C ILE A 6 6.89 12.73 7.78
N LYS A 7 7.47 13.09 8.94
CA LYS A 7 8.81 13.71 9.02
C LYS A 7 9.93 12.75 8.58
N PHE A 8 9.80 11.45 8.87
CA PHE A 8 10.78 10.45 8.46
C PHE A 8 10.82 10.24 6.94
N TYR A 9 9.66 10.33 6.27
CA TYR A 9 9.55 10.11 4.82
C TYR A 9 9.67 11.39 3.96
N ASN A 10 9.52 12.59 4.53
CA ASN A 10 9.73 13.85 3.80
C ASN A 10 11.17 14.37 4.00
N THR A 11 12.05 14.10 3.04
CA THR A 11 13.39 14.68 3.00
C THR A 11 13.35 16.15 2.52
N LYS A 12 13.65 17.07 3.44
CA LYS A 12 14.13 18.46 3.22
C LYS A 12 13.44 19.28 2.09
N SER A 13 12.19 19.67 2.27
CA SER A 13 11.70 21.01 1.90
C SER A 13 10.36 21.26 2.61
N ASP A 14 10.23 22.41 3.28
CA ASP A 14 9.13 22.85 4.16
C ASP A 14 8.20 21.77 4.75
N ILE A 15 8.60 21.28 5.93
CA ILE A 15 7.83 20.32 6.74
C ILE A 15 6.40 20.83 7.00
N SER A 16 6.20 22.15 7.12
CA SER A 16 4.87 22.77 7.28
C SER A 16 3.98 22.55 6.05
N THR A 17 4.49 22.82 4.85
CA THR A 17 3.74 22.69 3.58
C THR A 17 3.44 21.22 3.27
N GLY A 18 4.39 20.32 3.52
CA GLY A 18 4.19 18.87 3.35
C GLY A 18 3.13 18.29 4.32
N LEU A 19 3.11 18.76 5.56
CA LEU A 19 2.11 18.36 6.56
C LEU A 19 0.71 18.87 6.22
N ILE A 20 0.59 20.11 5.74
CA ILE A 20 -0.70 20.67 5.30
C ILE A 20 -1.24 19.89 4.10
N LYS A 21 -0.41 19.61 3.10
CA LYS A 21 -0.81 18.80 1.93
C LYS A 21 -1.26 17.40 2.34
N PHE A 22 -0.53 16.76 3.25
CA PHE A 22 -0.93 15.45 3.78
C PHE A 22 -2.27 15.51 4.51
N TYR A 23 -2.46 16.50 5.37
CA TYR A 23 -3.71 16.71 6.09
C TYR A 23 -4.89 16.94 5.14
N ASN A 24 -4.72 17.79 4.12
CA ASN A 24 -5.77 18.07 3.14
C ASN A 24 -6.13 16.80 2.34
N ARG A 25 -5.14 16.03 1.89
CA ARG A 25 -5.38 14.74 1.20
C ARG A 25 -6.11 13.75 2.09
N LYS A 26 -5.71 13.66 3.36
CA LYS A 26 -6.39 12.84 4.36
C LYS A 26 -7.86 13.24 4.49
N MET A 27 -8.15 14.53 4.61
CA MET A 27 -9.53 15.02 4.71
C MET A 27 -10.37 14.69 3.47
N LYS A 28 -9.80 14.82 2.25
CA LYS A 28 -10.47 14.41 1.01
C LYS A 28 -10.84 12.92 1.02
N VAL A 29 -9.91 12.05 1.44
CA VAL A 29 -10.17 10.60 1.55
C VAL A 29 -11.28 10.31 2.57
N LEU A 30 -11.25 10.93 3.74
CA LEU A 30 -12.27 10.72 4.78
C LEU A 30 -13.66 11.20 4.33
N ALA A 31 -13.72 12.32 3.61
CA ALA A 31 -14.97 12.84 3.04
C ALA A 31 -15.56 11.87 2.01
N ALA A 32 -14.74 11.38 1.07
CA ALA A 32 -15.18 10.40 0.07
C ALA A 32 -15.63 9.07 0.73
N VAL A 33 -14.92 8.60 1.76
CA VAL A 33 -15.34 7.43 2.53
C VAL A 33 -16.69 7.67 3.20
N ARG A 34 -16.88 8.83 3.83
CA ARG A 34 -18.17 9.19 4.46
C ARG A 34 -19.30 9.18 3.44
N GLU A 35 -19.09 9.81 2.29
CA GLU A 35 -20.08 9.89 1.22
C GLU A 35 -20.52 8.51 0.75
N LEU A 36 -19.57 7.62 0.46
CA LEU A 36 -19.88 6.24 0.07
C LEU A 36 -20.59 5.47 1.18
N VAL A 37 -20.15 5.62 2.43
CA VAL A 37 -20.80 4.97 3.59
C VAL A 37 -22.24 5.46 3.77
N ASP A 38 -22.51 6.75 3.51
CA ASP A 38 -23.86 7.32 3.57
C ASP A 38 -24.73 6.88 2.38
N GLN A 39 -24.13 6.77 1.20
CA GLN A 39 -24.79 6.31 -0.02
C GLN A 39 -25.27 4.86 0.10
N TYR A 40 -24.42 3.97 0.64
CA TYR A 40 -24.70 2.54 0.77
C TYR A 40 -25.16 2.14 2.18
N LYS A 41 -25.74 3.07 2.95
CA LYS A 41 -26.14 2.86 4.36
C LYS A 41 -27.13 1.72 4.60
N ASP A 42 -27.89 1.35 3.57
CA ASP A 42 -28.92 0.30 3.59
C ASP A 42 -28.39 -1.06 3.11
N GLU A 43 -27.10 -1.14 2.79
CA GLU A 43 -26.39 -2.35 2.36
C GLU A 43 -25.34 -2.79 3.41
N GLU A 44 -24.98 -4.07 3.38
CA GLU A 44 -23.83 -4.56 4.15
C GLU A 44 -22.54 -4.24 3.39
N ILE A 45 -21.76 -3.28 3.90
CA ILE A 45 -20.51 -2.85 3.29
C ILE A 45 -19.30 -3.11 4.19
N SER A 46 -18.12 -3.14 3.57
CA SER A 46 -16.83 -3.15 4.28
C SER A 46 -15.88 -2.15 3.63
N ILE A 47 -14.92 -1.65 4.42
CA ILE A 47 -13.90 -0.72 3.94
C ILE A 47 -12.56 -1.44 3.98
N THR A 48 -11.90 -1.55 2.82
CA THR A 48 -10.56 -2.13 2.72
C THR A 48 -9.54 -1.06 2.36
N VAL A 49 -8.47 -0.97 3.14
CA VAL A 49 -7.35 -0.07 2.87
C VAL A 49 -6.10 -0.90 2.60
N THR A 50 -5.32 -0.54 1.58
CA THR A 50 -4.09 -1.27 1.27
C THR A 50 -2.96 -0.30 0.95
N GLY A 51 -1.75 -0.81 0.98
CA GLY A 51 -0.55 -0.07 0.67
C GLY A 51 0.69 -0.92 0.85
N HIS A 52 1.77 -0.47 0.22
CA HIS A 52 3.09 -1.07 0.27
C HIS A 52 4.11 -0.06 0.78
N SER A 53 5.10 -0.49 1.56
CA SER A 53 6.19 0.37 2.05
C SER A 53 5.64 1.64 2.74
N MET A 54 6.06 2.85 2.38
CA MET A 54 5.45 4.09 2.92
C MET A 54 3.91 4.11 2.83
N GLY A 55 3.35 3.64 1.70
CA GLY A 55 1.90 3.61 1.48
C GLY A 55 1.16 2.69 2.47
N SER A 56 1.81 1.63 2.94
CA SER A 56 1.22 0.74 3.95
C SER A 56 1.04 1.41 5.31
N ALA A 57 2.00 2.26 5.71
CA ALA A 57 1.88 2.98 6.97
C ALA A 57 0.78 4.04 6.90
N ILE A 58 0.67 4.71 5.75
CA ILE A 58 -0.45 5.63 5.47
C ILE A 58 -1.78 4.87 5.52
N ALA A 59 -1.84 3.65 4.94
CA ALA A 59 -3.03 2.80 4.99
C ALA A 59 -3.43 2.44 6.44
N VAL A 60 -2.48 2.05 7.28
CA VAL A 60 -2.76 1.76 8.71
C VAL A 60 -3.23 3.00 9.46
N LEU A 61 -2.61 4.16 9.23
CA LEU A 61 -3.03 5.43 9.83
C LEU A 61 -4.45 5.81 9.40
N ASN A 62 -4.74 5.74 8.10
CA ASN A 62 -6.06 6.05 7.56
C ASN A 62 -7.13 5.08 8.05
N ALA A 63 -6.87 3.77 8.04
CA ALA A 63 -7.80 2.77 8.58
C ALA A 63 -8.09 3.01 10.07
N THR A 64 -7.06 3.34 10.85
CA THR A 64 -7.21 3.71 12.27
C THR A 64 -8.07 4.96 12.42
N ASP A 65 -7.81 6.00 11.62
CA ASP A 65 -8.52 7.27 11.69
C ASP A 65 -9.99 7.17 11.26
N ILE A 66 -10.27 6.34 10.25
CA ILE A 66 -11.63 6.03 9.80
C ILE A 66 -12.44 5.45 10.97
N VAL A 67 -11.91 4.44 11.66
CA VAL A 67 -12.63 3.80 12.78
C VAL A 67 -12.67 4.69 14.01
N TYR A 68 -11.54 5.31 14.37
CA TYR A 68 -11.43 6.15 15.57
C TYR A 68 -12.41 7.33 15.56
N ASN A 69 -12.57 7.98 14.40
CA ASN A 69 -13.49 9.11 14.25
C ASN A 69 -14.88 8.71 13.70
N GLY A 70 -15.13 7.41 13.52
CA GLY A 70 -16.44 6.89 13.10
C GLY A 70 -16.81 7.16 11.64
N TYR A 71 -15.84 7.38 10.75
CA TYR A 71 -16.08 7.51 9.29
C TYR A 71 -16.60 6.22 8.64
N ASN A 72 -16.53 5.10 9.34
CA ASN A 72 -17.12 3.81 8.93
C ASN A 72 -18.59 3.62 9.38
N LYS A 73 -19.24 4.66 9.91
CA LYS A 73 -20.63 4.62 10.40
C LYS A 73 -21.47 5.70 9.71
N PRO A 74 -22.55 5.40 8.99
CA PRO A 74 -23.33 6.41 8.28
C PRO A 74 -23.87 7.51 9.22
N THR A 75 -24.04 8.73 8.70
CA THR A 75 -24.46 9.92 9.45
C THR A 75 -25.80 9.74 10.16
N ASN A 76 -26.73 9.00 9.55
CA ASN A 76 -28.09 8.78 10.05
C ASN A 76 -28.38 7.33 10.46
N SER A 77 -27.35 6.51 10.69
CA SER A 77 -27.51 5.09 11.05
C SER A 77 -26.54 4.68 12.16
N ASN A 78 -26.87 3.60 12.88
CA ASN A 78 -25.99 2.98 13.85
C ASN A 78 -25.19 1.79 13.29
N ASN A 79 -25.36 1.47 12.01
CA ASN A 79 -24.62 0.38 11.37
C ASN A 79 -23.14 0.77 11.22
N VAL A 80 -22.25 0.01 11.83
CA VAL A 80 -20.81 0.27 11.78
C VAL A 80 -20.15 -0.75 10.86
N SER A 81 -19.46 -0.27 9.83
CA SER A 81 -18.80 -1.11 8.83
C SER A 81 -17.44 -1.57 9.32
N LEU A 82 -17.06 -2.81 9.01
CA LEU A 82 -15.73 -3.32 9.30
C LEU A 82 -14.68 -2.59 8.45
N VAL A 83 -13.59 -2.17 9.06
CA VAL A 83 -12.42 -1.61 8.36
C VAL A 83 -11.26 -2.59 8.45
N THR A 84 -10.76 -3.02 7.30
CA THR A 84 -9.62 -3.93 7.20
C THR A 84 -8.48 -3.30 6.44
N ALA A 85 -7.28 -3.25 7.01
CA ALA A 85 -6.08 -2.94 6.27
C ALA A 85 -5.31 -4.22 5.93
N VAL A 86 -5.04 -4.46 4.64
CA VAL A 86 -4.15 -5.52 4.18
C VAL A 86 -2.93 -4.85 3.58
N VAL A 87 -1.78 -4.97 4.25
CA VAL A 87 -0.63 -4.12 3.97
C VAL A 87 0.65 -4.92 3.79
N PHE A 88 1.52 -4.45 2.90
CA PHE A 88 2.75 -5.14 2.50
C PHE A 88 3.97 -4.32 2.91
N ALA A 89 5.01 -4.99 3.42
CA ALA A 89 6.26 -4.33 3.79
C ALA A 89 6.08 -3.15 4.77
N CYS A 90 5.16 -3.29 5.74
CA CYS A 90 4.74 -2.18 6.57
C CYS A 90 5.74 -1.82 7.66
N PRO A 91 6.33 -0.59 7.65
CA PRO A 91 7.16 -0.13 8.75
C PRO A 91 6.31 0.07 10.02
N ASN A 92 6.97 0.19 11.16
CA ASN A 92 6.31 0.49 12.43
C ASN A 92 5.71 1.91 12.39
N VAL A 93 4.43 2.02 12.70
CA VAL A 93 3.64 3.24 12.41
C VAL A 93 3.53 4.18 13.60
N GLY A 94 3.52 3.67 14.83
CA GLY A 94 3.31 4.49 16.01
C GLY A 94 3.91 3.87 17.27
N ASP A 95 3.88 4.64 18.35
CA ASP A 95 4.38 4.24 19.66
C ASP A 95 3.40 3.34 20.44
N LYS A 96 3.71 3.07 21.71
CA LYS A 96 2.82 2.30 22.60
C LYS A 96 1.45 2.96 22.82
N GLY A 97 1.37 4.29 22.76
CA GLY A 97 0.12 5.03 22.87
C GLY A 97 -0.78 4.77 21.66
N PHE A 98 -0.20 4.84 20.46
CA PHE A 98 -0.90 4.47 19.23
C PHE A 98 -1.38 3.02 19.27
N LYS A 99 -0.53 2.07 19.70
CA LYS A 99 -0.94 0.66 19.86
C LYS A 99 -2.10 0.48 20.83
N LYS A 100 -2.14 1.25 21.92
CA LYS A 100 -3.27 1.22 22.87
C LYS A 100 -4.57 1.68 22.22
N VAL A 101 -4.54 2.80 21.50
CA VAL A 101 -5.70 3.31 20.74
C VAL A 101 -6.13 2.29 19.70
N PHE A 102 -5.21 1.79 18.88
CA PHE A 102 -5.49 0.77 17.88
C PHE A 102 -6.18 -0.46 18.49
N SER A 103 -5.70 -0.94 19.64
CA SER A 103 -6.22 -2.15 20.29
C SER A 103 -7.61 -1.96 20.90
N SER A 104 -8.07 -0.73 21.13
CA SER A 104 -9.42 -0.44 21.61
C SER A 104 -10.47 -0.32 20.49
N LEU A 105 -10.06 -0.37 19.22
CA LEU A 105 -10.97 -0.21 18.08
C LEU A 105 -11.49 -1.57 17.60
N GLU A 106 -12.68 -1.95 18.06
CA GLU A 106 -13.26 -3.28 17.81
C GLU A 106 -13.56 -3.56 16.32
N ASN A 107 -13.80 -2.53 15.53
CA ASN A 107 -14.13 -2.62 14.09
C ASN A 107 -12.93 -2.43 13.16
N LEU A 108 -11.71 -2.48 13.71
CA LEU A 108 -10.47 -2.37 12.94
C LEU A 108 -9.71 -3.69 12.91
N ARG A 109 -9.33 -4.13 11.70
CA ARG A 109 -8.44 -5.28 11.50
C ARG A 109 -7.27 -4.84 10.63
N VAL A 110 -6.08 -5.32 10.95
CA VAL A 110 -4.88 -5.10 10.13
C VAL A 110 -4.14 -6.41 9.96
N LEU A 111 -3.92 -6.80 8.72
CA LEU A 111 -3.05 -7.89 8.31
C LEU A 111 -1.79 -7.29 7.67
N ARG A 112 -0.64 -7.49 8.32
CA ARG A 112 0.67 -7.10 7.80
C ARG A 112 1.32 -8.33 7.16
N ILE A 113 1.54 -8.26 5.86
CA ILE A 113 2.40 -9.20 5.15
C ILE A 113 3.83 -8.68 5.26
N THR A 114 4.72 -9.49 5.82
CA THR A 114 6.14 -9.19 5.99
C THR A 114 6.99 -10.26 5.32
N ASN A 115 8.07 -9.84 4.67
CA ASN A 115 9.05 -10.74 4.11
C ASN A 115 10.21 -10.88 5.11
N GLU A 116 10.58 -12.10 5.48
CA GLU A 116 11.52 -12.41 6.57
C GLU A 116 12.81 -11.57 6.52
N TRP A 117 13.32 -11.38 5.29
CA TRP A 117 14.57 -10.71 4.97
C TRP A 117 14.43 -9.23 4.59
N ASP A 118 13.20 -8.71 4.51
CA ASP A 118 12.97 -7.28 4.31
C ASP A 118 13.22 -6.53 5.63
N PRO A 119 14.13 -5.54 5.67
CA PRO A 119 14.38 -4.75 6.86
C PRO A 119 13.27 -3.73 7.17
N VAL A 120 12.48 -3.31 6.18
CA VAL A 120 11.53 -2.19 6.35
C VAL A 120 10.49 -2.44 7.45
N PRO A 121 9.88 -3.64 7.58
CA PRO A 121 8.95 -3.93 8.68
C PRO A 121 9.55 -3.86 10.08
N LYS A 122 10.88 -3.83 10.21
CA LYS A 122 11.60 -3.72 11.50
C LYS A 122 11.94 -2.26 11.84
N LEU A 123 11.65 -1.33 10.93
CA LEU A 123 11.97 0.09 11.05
C LEU A 123 10.70 0.94 11.20
N PRO A 124 10.78 2.11 11.86
CA PRO A 124 11.79 2.45 12.87
C PRO A 124 11.71 1.52 14.10
N ILE A 125 12.82 1.32 14.82
CA ILE A 125 12.94 0.30 15.88
C ILE A 125 12.28 0.74 17.20
N LEU A 126 12.75 1.84 17.78
CA LEU A 126 12.27 2.39 19.07
C LEU A 126 11.98 3.88 18.86
N PRO A 127 10.91 4.46 19.45
CA PRO A 127 9.91 3.85 20.35
C PRO A 127 8.71 3.20 19.63
N TYR A 128 8.83 2.91 18.34
CA TYR A 128 7.72 2.46 17.49
C TYR A 128 7.45 0.96 17.63
N VAL A 129 6.19 0.56 17.51
CA VAL A 129 5.76 -0.83 17.66
C VAL A 129 4.82 -1.22 16.52
N PRO A 130 4.83 -2.50 16.10
CA PRO A 130 3.89 -2.98 15.12
C PRO A 130 2.48 -3.11 15.72
N VAL A 131 1.47 -2.92 14.87
CA VAL A 131 0.04 -3.16 15.15
C VAL A 131 -0.53 -4.18 14.16
N GLY A 132 -1.67 -4.78 14.50
CA GLY A 132 -2.29 -5.83 13.66
C GLY A 132 -1.67 -7.21 13.82
N LYS A 133 -2.13 -8.13 12.96
CA LYS A 133 -1.63 -9.51 12.85
C LYS A 133 -0.61 -9.60 11.72
N GLU A 134 0.37 -10.46 11.89
CA GLU A 134 1.49 -10.63 10.96
C GLU A 134 1.38 -11.97 10.22
N LEU A 135 1.54 -11.91 8.91
CA LEU A 135 1.75 -13.05 8.03
C LEU A 135 3.16 -12.94 7.44
N VAL A 136 4.03 -13.86 7.85
CA VAL A 136 5.42 -13.89 7.39
C VAL A 136 5.53 -14.75 6.14
N ILE A 137 6.14 -14.20 5.08
CA ILE A 137 6.57 -14.90 3.88
C ILE A 137 8.10 -14.96 3.83
N ASP A 138 8.63 -15.94 3.11
CA ASP A 138 10.07 -16.03 2.84
C ASP A 138 10.30 -16.25 1.34
N THR A 139 10.56 -15.15 0.64
CA THR A 139 10.74 -15.18 -0.82
C THR A 139 12.07 -15.78 -1.26
N LEU A 140 13.06 -15.93 -0.36
CA LEU A 140 14.32 -16.59 -0.69
C LEU A 140 14.13 -18.08 -0.98
N LYS A 141 13.02 -18.66 -0.51
CA LYS A 141 12.66 -20.05 -0.80
C LYS A 141 12.10 -20.27 -2.20
N SER A 142 11.74 -19.21 -2.91
CA SER A 142 11.17 -19.31 -4.26
C SER A 142 12.21 -19.86 -5.24
N PRO A 143 11.95 -21.00 -5.92
CA PRO A 143 12.84 -21.52 -6.96
C PRO A 143 12.75 -20.72 -8.27
N TYR A 144 11.92 -19.67 -8.30
CA TYR A 144 11.69 -18.82 -9.46
C TYR A 144 12.56 -17.57 -9.47
N LEU A 145 13.05 -17.14 -8.29
CA LEU A 145 13.77 -15.87 -8.14
C LEU A 145 15.28 -16.10 -8.20
N LYS A 146 16.00 -15.30 -8.99
CA LYS A 146 17.46 -15.17 -8.91
C LYS A 146 17.81 -14.03 -7.97
N ASN A 147 18.90 -14.17 -7.20
CA ASN A 147 19.37 -13.15 -6.26
C ASN A 147 18.24 -12.56 -5.39
N ALA A 148 17.34 -13.41 -4.89
CA ALA A 148 16.08 -12.99 -4.28
C ALA A 148 16.23 -11.91 -3.19
N ILE A 149 17.35 -11.96 -2.45
CA ILE A 149 17.71 -11.00 -1.40
C ILE A 149 17.68 -9.54 -1.87
N ASP A 150 18.01 -9.26 -3.13
CA ASP A 150 18.08 -7.89 -3.68
C ASP A 150 16.68 -7.29 -3.94
N SER A 151 15.65 -8.13 -3.91
CA SER A 151 14.29 -7.79 -4.32
C SER A 151 13.24 -7.97 -3.22
N VAL A 152 13.67 -8.32 -2.00
CA VAL A 152 12.79 -8.68 -0.87
C VAL A 152 11.79 -7.59 -0.47
N HIS A 153 12.07 -6.33 -0.81
CA HIS A 153 11.18 -5.20 -0.51
C HIS A 153 10.15 -4.91 -1.62
N GLN A 154 10.26 -5.53 -2.79
CA GLN A 154 9.44 -5.17 -3.96
C GLN A 154 8.03 -5.77 -3.89
N LEU A 155 7.01 -4.97 -4.25
CA LEU A 155 5.61 -5.39 -4.10
C LEU A 155 5.29 -6.67 -4.89
N GLU A 156 5.75 -6.77 -6.13
CA GLU A 156 5.48 -7.97 -6.96
C GLU A 156 6.16 -9.22 -6.40
N VAL A 157 7.31 -9.07 -5.72
CA VAL A 157 7.99 -10.15 -5.00
C VAL A 157 7.22 -10.53 -3.73
N TYR A 158 6.63 -9.56 -3.02
CA TYR A 158 5.70 -9.84 -1.92
C TYR A 158 4.48 -10.63 -2.38
N LEU A 159 3.84 -10.21 -3.48
CA LEU A 159 2.66 -10.89 -4.01
C LEU A 159 2.99 -12.29 -4.55
N HIS A 160 4.16 -12.46 -5.18
CA HIS A 160 4.71 -13.78 -5.52
C HIS A 160 4.91 -14.66 -4.28
N GLY A 161 5.49 -14.07 -3.22
CA GLY A 161 5.66 -14.73 -1.94
C GLY A 161 4.34 -15.20 -1.34
N VAL A 162 3.30 -14.37 -1.34
CA VAL A 162 1.96 -14.73 -0.87
C VAL A 162 1.35 -15.85 -1.71
N ALA A 163 1.55 -15.83 -3.04
CA ALA A 163 1.00 -16.83 -3.95
C ALA A 163 1.58 -18.25 -3.75
N GLY A 164 2.77 -18.38 -3.14
CA GLY A 164 3.41 -19.68 -2.98
C GLY A 164 4.02 -19.99 -1.61
N THR A 165 3.82 -19.13 -0.61
CA THR A 165 4.21 -19.45 0.76
C THR A 165 3.39 -20.63 1.27
N GLN A 166 4.08 -21.64 1.81
CA GLN A 166 3.46 -22.79 2.48
C GLN A 166 3.68 -22.72 4.00
N GLY A 167 4.12 -21.56 4.51
CA GLY A 167 4.49 -21.34 5.90
C GLY A 167 6.01 -21.44 6.13
N ARG A 168 6.45 -20.95 7.31
CA ARG A 168 7.87 -20.72 7.63
C ARG A 168 8.76 -21.96 7.53
N ASN A 169 8.21 -23.15 7.76
CA ASN A 169 8.98 -24.40 7.82
C ASN A 169 8.80 -25.29 6.58
N ASN A 170 8.04 -24.83 5.59
CA ASN A 170 7.75 -25.60 4.38
C ASN A 170 8.46 -24.99 3.17
N ASP A 171 8.59 -25.79 2.12
CA ASP A 171 9.14 -25.37 0.83
C ASP A 171 8.15 -24.47 0.08
N PHE A 172 8.69 -23.61 -0.77
CA PHE A 172 7.87 -22.75 -1.61
C PHE A 172 7.16 -23.55 -2.70
N LYS A 173 5.85 -23.34 -2.84
CA LYS A 173 5.04 -23.94 -3.89
C LYS A 173 3.90 -22.99 -4.20
N LEU A 174 3.81 -22.54 -5.45
CA LEU A 174 2.67 -21.75 -5.92
C LEU A 174 1.37 -22.53 -5.72
N GLU A 175 0.45 -21.95 -4.96
CA GLU A 175 -0.88 -22.52 -4.70
C GLU A 175 -1.94 -21.95 -5.65
N ILE A 176 -1.64 -20.81 -6.27
CA ILE A 176 -2.48 -20.17 -7.27
C ILE A 176 -1.72 -20.01 -8.58
N ASN A 177 -2.46 -19.93 -9.70
CA ASN A 177 -1.89 -19.61 -11.01
C ASN A 177 -1.61 -18.10 -11.12
N ARG A 178 -0.57 -17.63 -10.41
CA ARG A 178 -0.05 -16.27 -10.53
C ARG A 178 1.06 -16.24 -11.59
N ASP A 179 0.91 -15.37 -12.58
CA ASP A 179 1.90 -15.21 -13.63
C ASP A 179 3.25 -14.71 -13.07
N LEU A 180 4.32 -15.45 -13.37
CA LEU A 180 5.68 -15.11 -12.97
C LEU A 180 6.12 -13.79 -13.60
N ALA A 181 5.66 -13.45 -14.80
CA ALA A 181 6.07 -12.25 -15.52
C ALA A 181 5.83 -10.96 -14.72
N LEU A 182 4.83 -10.95 -13.84
CA LEU A 182 4.53 -9.82 -12.95
C LEU A 182 5.72 -9.44 -12.05
N VAL A 183 6.54 -10.40 -11.64
CA VAL A 183 7.76 -10.14 -10.84
C VAL A 183 8.72 -9.20 -11.58
N ASN A 184 8.84 -9.36 -12.90
CA ASN A 184 9.77 -8.60 -13.72
C ASN A 184 9.18 -7.27 -14.24
N LYS A 185 8.01 -6.82 -13.78
CA LYS A 185 7.42 -5.53 -14.20
C LYS A 185 8.45 -4.40 -14.18
N ILE A 186 9.12 -4.22 -13.05
CA ILE A 186 10.13 -3.18 -12.84
C ILE A 186 11.49 -3.74 -12.42
N LEU A 187 11.65 -5.06 -12.47
CA LEU A 187 12.82 -5.78 -11.96
C LEU A 187 13.41 -6.73 -13.00
N ASP A 188 14.59 -7.23 -12.68
CA ASP A 188 15.20 -8.42 -13.29
C ASP A 188 15.44 -9.47 -12.20
N ALA A 189 14.34 -10.02 -11.66
CA ALA A 189 14.38 -10.84 -10.44
C ALA A 189 14.05 -12.32 -10.67
N LEU A 190 13.52 -12.69 -11.84
CA LEU A 190 13.28 -14.09 -12.21
C LEU A 190 14.55 -14.76 -12.74
N ASP A 191 14.68 -16.05 -12.52
CA ASP A 191 15.71 -16.89 -13.12
C ASP A 191 15.64 -16.82 -14.66
N ASP A 192 16.80 -16.62 -15.30
CA ASP A 192 16.93 -16.38 -16.74
C ASP A 192 16.38 -17.54 -17.60
N LYS A 193 16.29 -18.74 -17.05
CA LYS A 193 15.71 -19.92 -17.73
C LYS A 193 14.24 -19.74 -18.11
N TYR A 194 13.53 -18.81 -17.47
CA TYR A 194 12.13 -18.53 -17.79
C TYR A 194 11.97 -17.57 -18.99
N HIS A 195 13.06 -16.97 -19.49
CA HIS A 195 13.07 -16.09 -20.68
C HIS A 195 12.06 -14.94 -20.63
N ILE A 196 11.78 -14.42 -19.42
CA ILE A 196 10.90 -13.27 -19.21
C ILE A 196 11.74 -12.00 -19.26
N ILE A 197 11.35 -11.08 -20.16
CA ILE A 197 12.02 -9.78 -20.33
C ILE A 197 11.99 -9.01 -19.01
N PRO A 198 13.12 -8.48 -18.51
CA PRO A 198 13.15 -7.67 -17.32
C PRO A 198 12.63 -6.25 -17.57
N LYS A 199 12.09 -5.61 -16.51
CA LYS A 199 11.63 -4.21 -16.52
C LYS A 199 10.69 -3.89 -17.68
N TRP A 200 9.80 -4.82 -18.01
CA TRP A 200 8.95 -4.73 -19.18
C TRP A 200 7.77 -3.76 -19.03
N TRP A 201 7.45 -3.34 -17.79
CA TRP A 201 6.37 -2.40 -17.52
C TRP A 201 6.82 -0.98 -17.89
N ILE A 202 6.58 -0.63 -19.15
CA ILE A 202 6.93 0.68 -19.72
C ILE A 202 5.87 1.06 -20.75
N GLU A 203 5.54 2.34 -20.81
CA GLU A 203 4.59 2.85 -21.79
C GLU A 203 5.11 2.67 -23.20
N ARG A 204 4.20 2.48 -24.16
CA ARG A 204 4.58 2.34 -25.56
C ARG A 204 5.39 3.57 -25.99
N ASN A 205 6.58 3.35 -26.53
CA ASN A 205 7.52 4.41 -26.91
C ASN A 205 7.83 5.42 -25.77
N ASN A 206 7.72 5.02 -24.50
CA ASN A 206 7.82 5.93 -23.35
C ASN A 206 6.83 7.10 -23.43
N SER A 207 5.58 6.82 -23.79
CA SER A 207 4.51 7.81 -23.93
C SER A 207 4.73 8.84 -25.04
N MET A 208 5.72 8.63 -25.91
CA MET A 208 5.87 9.42 -27.13
C MET A 208 4.83 8.98 -28.16
N VAL A 209 4.01 9.92 -28.60
CA VAL A 209 2.95 9.70 -29.60
C VAL A 209 3.24 10.53 -30.84
N GLN A 210 3.16 9.90 -32.01
CA GLN A 210 3.31 10.61 -33.28
C GLN A 210 1.98 11.27 -33.66
N MET A 211 2.02 12.56 -33.89
CA MET A 211 0.87 13.37 -34.30
C MET A 211 0.62 13.26 -35.81
N GLU A 212 -0.55 13.72 -36.26
CA GLU A 212 -0.94 13.65 -37.67
C GLU A 212 0.00 14.43 -38.61
N ASP A 213 0.63 15.49 -38.11
CA ASP A 213 1.61 16.30 -38.85
C ASP A 213 3.03 15.68 -38.88
N GLY A 214 3.20 14.50 -38.26
CA GLY A 214 4.45 13.77 -38.17
C GLY A 214 5.37 14.19 -37.01
N SER A 215 4.99 15.21 -36.23
CA SER A 215 5.68 15.56 -34.98
C SER A 215 5.48 14.50 -33.90
N TRP A 216 6.29 14.55 -32.85
CA TRP A 216 6.21 13.63 -31.71
C TRP A 216 6.03 14.44 -30.44
N GLU A 217 4.99 14.11 -29.67
CA GLU A 217 4.67 14.75 -28.41
C GLU A 217 4.72 13.75 -27.26
N LEU A 218 5.11 14.23 -26.09
CA LEU A 218 5.05 13.45 -24.86
C LEU A 218 3.61 13.53 -24.32
N MET A 219 2.89 12.41 -24.41
CA MET A 219 1.53 12.27 -23.86
C MET A 219 1.56 11.27 -22.71
N ASP A 220 2.14 11.72 -21.59
CA ASP A 220 2.37 10.95 -20.37
C ASP A 220 1.30 11.15 -19.29
N HIS A 221 0.24 11.88 -19.62
CA HIS A 221 -0.92 12.12 -18.76
C HIS A 221 -2.21 12.06 -19.56
N GLU A 222 -3.26 11.57 -18.93
CA GLU A 222 -4.64 11.77 -19.40
C GLU A 222 -5.14 13.10 -18.82
N LYS A 223 -6.04 13.78 -19.53
CA LYS A 223 -6.71 14.96 -18.98
C LYS A 223 -7.78 14.46 -18.01
N ASP A 224 -7.63 14.78 -16.74
CA ASP A 224 -8.64 14.54 -15.74
C ASP A 224 -9.55 15.79 -15.66
N ASP A 225 -10.87 15.61 -15.72
CA ASP A 225 -11.87 16.71 -15.63
C ASP A 225 -11.90 17.37 -14.22
N ASP A 226 -11.07 16.91 -13.27
CA ASP A 226 -11.01 17.36 -11.88
C ASP A 226 -10.12 18.61 -11.66
N ASP A 227 -9.47 19.13 -12.71
CA ASP A 227 -8.57 20.30 -12.63
C ASP A 227 -9.27 21.67 -12.80
N ASP A 228 -10.60 21.71 -12.97
CA ASP A 228 -11.36 22.95 -13.20
C ASP A 228 -11.94 23.65 -11.94
N ASP A 229 -11.62 23.20 -10.71
CA ASP A 229 -12.09 23.84 -9.45
C ASP A 229 -10.99 24.57 -8.65
N ASP A 230 -9.91 25.02 -9.29
CA ASP A 230 -9.08 26.11 -8.76
C ASP A 230 -9.65 27.47 -9.23
N GLY A 231 -10.87 27.76 -8.79
CA GLY A 231 -11.54 29.04 -8.99
C GLY A 231 -10.97 30.15 -8.10
N ALA A 232 -10.30 31.12 -8.75
CA ALA A 232 -10.06 32.53 -8.37
C ALA A 232 -9.16 32.84 -7.16
#